data_AF-A0A2M8N5K7-F1
#
_entry.id   AF-A0A2M8N5K7-F1
#
_cell.length_a   1.000
_cell.length_b   1.000
_cell.length_c   1.000
_cell.angle_alpha   90.00
_cell.angle_beta   90.00
_cell.angle_gamma   90.00
#
_symmetry.space_group_name_H-M   'P 1'
#
loop_
_entity.id
_entity.type
_entity.pdbx_description
1 polymer ?
#
loop_
_entity_poly.entity_id
_entity_poly.type
_entity_poly.pdbx_seq_one_letter_code
_entity_poly.pdbx_strand_id
1 'polypeptide(L)'
;PDEAVQIRALTDQVILTGDVSTPAVANKIVDLVSNYAADVQGSTASNPDDVVVNMLGVQGERQVMLRVKIVEASRNALKDLGIELNSPTGAGAGKNLTATFLTSAALGLTSPTQLGTGQLNYNSGDLGALSLITRALETEGILNTLAEPNLTSISGEQAGFLAGGEFPIPTGLDQNGNIVYEFKPFGVSLNFRPVVMSRDRISLQLNTEVSTTSFD
;
A
#
# COMPACT_ATOMS: atom_id res chain seq x y z
N PRO A 1 11.69 1.50 30.50
CA PRO A 1 11.12 0.20 30.09
C PRO A 1 10.26 -0.30 31.24
N ASP A 2 8.93 -0.14 31.13
CA ASP A 2 7.98 -0.54 32.18
C ASP A 2 7.53 -2.01 32.02
N GLU A 3 8.38 -2.83 31.40
CA GLU A 3 8.10 -4.25 31.15
C GLU A 3 8.29 -5.03 32.46
N ALA A 4 7.33 -5.91 32.78
CA ALA A 4 7.36 -6.70 34.00
C ALA A 4 8.27 -7.92 33.82
N VAL A 5 9.58 -7.68 33.79
CA VAL A 5 10.60 -8.72 33.62
C VAL A 5 11.32 -8.99 34.94
N GLN A 6 11.39 -10.27 35.32
CA GLN A 6 12.15 -10.77 36.45
C GLN A 6 13.42 -11.46 35.95
N ILE A 7 14.53 -11.14 36.58
CA ILE A 7 15.84 -11.75 36.29
C ILE A 7 16.20 -12.61 37.49
N ARG A 8 16.45 -13.90 37.26
CA ARG A 8 16.94 -14.82 38.29
C ARG A 8 18.29 -15.37 37.86
N ALA A 9 19.32 -15.04 38.62
CA ALA A 9 20.63 -15.64 38.46
C ALA A 9 20.72 -16.93 39.27
N LEU A 10 21.02 -18.03 38.58
CA LEU A 10 21.55 -19.26 39.14
C LEU A 10 23.08 -19.21 39.05
N THR A 11 23.77 -20.17 39.68
CA THR A 11 25.24 -20.22 39.71
C THR A 11 25.87 -20.14 38.32
N ASP A 12 25.23 -20.75 37.32
CA ASP A 12 25.79 -20.90 35.97
C ASP A 12 24.89 -20.31 34.85
N GLN A 13 23.67 -19.87 35.19
CA GLN A 13 22.68 -19.44 34.19
C GLN A 13 21.83 -18.27 34.69
N VAL A 14 21.43 -17.39 33.78
CA VAL A 14 20.47 -16.31 34.01
C VAL A 14 19.16 -16.66 33.34
N ILE A 15 18.10 -16.77 34.14
CA ILE A 15 16.74 -17.02 33.65
C ILE A 15 15.99 -15.71 33.57
N LEU A 16 15.41 -15.45 32.40
CA LEU A 16 14.54 -14.31 32.13
C LEU A 16 13.09 -14.77 32.14
N THR A 17 12.29 -14.32 33.10
CA THR A 17 10.86 -14.61 33.18
C THR A 17 10.05 -13.33 33.19
N GLY A 18 8.79 -13.43 32.76
CA GLY A 18 7.87 -12.31 32.77
C GLY A 18 7.25 -12.07 31.41
N ASP A 19 6.55 -10.96 31.33
CA ASP A 19 5.63 -10.66 30.24
C ASP A 19 6.13 -9.39 29.53
N VAL A 20 6.42 -9.51 28.23
CA VAL A 20 6.91 -8.42 27.40
C VAL A 20 5.89 -8.01 26.36
N SER A 21 5.88 -6.73 26.02
CA SER A 21 4.91 -6.18 25.09
C SER A 21 5.09 -6.65 23.64
N THR A 22 6.32 -6.91 23.17
CA THR A 22 6.61 -7.37 21.80
C THR A 22 7.74 -8.39 21.73
N PRO A 23 7.79 -9.23 20.68
CA PRO A 23 8.94 -10.09 20.42
C PRO A 23 10.25 -9.30 20.24
N ALA A 24 10.18 -8.11 19.64
CA ALA A 24 11.35 -7.25 19.44
C ALA A 24 11.95 -6.75 20.76
N VAL A 25 11.11 -6.41 21.74
CA VAL A 25 11.54 -6.06 23.10
C VAL A 25 12.13 -7.27 23.81
N ALA A 26 11.54 -8.46 23.66
CA ALA A 26 12.07 -9.71 24.20
C ALA A 26 13.52 -9.94 23.74
N ASN A 27 13.76 -9.88 22.43
CA ASN A 27 15.08 -10.08 21.83
C ASN A 27 16.08 -9.04 22.36
N LYS A 28 15.67 -7.76 22.43
CA LYS A 28 16.52 -6.70 22.97
C LYS A 28 16.91 -6.92 24.43
N ILE A 29 16.00 -7.47 25.25
CA ILE A 29 16.29 -7.78 26.66
C ILE A 29 17.27 -8.94 26.75
N VAL A 30 17.07 -10.00 25.95
CA VAL A 30 18.00 -11.13 25.88
C VAL A 30 19.40 -10.65 25.46
N ASP A 31 19.50 -9.80 24.44
CA ASP A 31 20.77 -9.24 23.97
C ASP A 31 21.48 -8.38 25.04
N LEU A 32 20.72 -7.59 25.81
CA LEU A 32 21.30 -6.78 26.88
C LEU A 32 21.80 -7.64 28.04
N VAL A 33 21.03 -8.66 28.42
CA VAL A 33 21.37 -9.53 29.54
C VAL A 33 22.49 -10.49 29.18
N SER A 34 22.53 -11.01 27.95
CA SER A 34 23.63 -11.87 27.48
C SER A 34 24.96 -11.13 27.48
N ASN A 35 24.98 -9.88 27.00
CA ASN A 35 26.17 -9.04 27.05
C ASN A 35 26.61 -8.72 28.49
N TYR A 36 25.68 -8.45 29.41
CA TYR A 36 26.00 -8.20 30.81
C TYR A 36 26.47 -9.46 31.56
N ALA A 37 25.82 -10.60 31.33
CA ALA A 37 26.18 -11.86 31.96
C ALA A 37 27.57 -12.34 31.50
N ALA A 38 27.90 -12.17 30.22
CA ALA A 38 29.23 -12.47 29.69
C ALA A 38 30.34 -11.62 30.34
N ASP A 39 30.09 -10.34 30.63
CA ASP A 39 31.04 -9.45 31.30
C ASP A 39 31.27 -9.83 32.78
N VAL A 40 30.20 -10.11 33.52
CA VAL A 40 30.27 -10.39 34.98
C VAL A 40 30.86 -11.77 35.29
N GLN A 41 30.56 -12.79 34.49
CA GLN A 41 31.01 -14.15 34.78
C GLN A 41 32.47 -14.42 34.35
N GLY A 42 33.12 -13.46 33.67
CA GLY A 42 34.48 -13.63 33.13
C GLY A 42 34.63 -14.87 32.25
N SER A 43 33.50 -15.42 31.79
CA SER A 43 33.42 -16.73 31.19
C SER A 43 33.55 -16.56 29.69
N THR A 44 34.58 -17.16 29.13
CA THR A 44 34.72 -17.46 27.70
C THR A 44 33.67 -18.49 27.27
N ALA A 45 32.40 -18.28 27.61
CA ALA A 45 31.29 -19.07 27.13
C ALA A 45 31.15 -18.77 25.65
N SER A 46 31.50 -19.74 24.82
CA SER A 46 31.55 -19.65 23.37
C SER A 46 30.17 -19.43 22.72
N ASN A 47 29.07 -19.52 23.48
CA ASN A 47 27.72 -19.25 23.02
C ASN A 47 26.88 -18.51 24.10
N PRO A 48 26.22 -17.38 23.75
CA PRO A 48 25.35 -16.63 24.67
C PRO A 48 24.10 -17.41 25.14
N ASP A 49 23.70 -18.44 24.39
CA ASP A 49 22.56 -19.32 24.73
C ASP A 49 22.83 -20.28 25.90
N ASP A 50 24.11 -20.48 26.27
CA ASP A 50 24.48 -21.35 27.40
C ASP A 50 24.32 -20.64 28.75
N VAL A 51 24.41 -19.30 28.72
CA VAL A 51 24.38 -18.43 29.91
C VAL A 51 22.98 -17.86 30.16
N VAL A 52 22.15 -17.68 29.12
CA VAL A 52 20.83 -17.04 29.24
C VAL A 52 19.70 -17.94 28.76
N VAL A 53 18.77 -18.24 29.66
CA VAL A 53 17.54 -18.97 29.34
C VAL A 53 16.38 -17.97 29.21
N ASN A 54 15.90 -17.77 27.98
CA ASN A 54 14.75 -16.91 27.69
C ASN A 54 13.42 -17.64 27.96
N MET A 55 12.71 -17.24 29.02
CA MET A 55 11.34 -17.68 29.34
C MET A 55 10.36 -16.49 29.33
N LEU A 56 10.65 -15.43 28.56
CA LEU A 56 9.77 -14.28 28.42
C LEU A 56 8.54 -14.66 27.58
N GLY A 57 7.36 -14.41 28.13
CA GLY A 57 6.08 -14.48 27.41
C GLY A 57 5.80 -13.16 26.70
N VAL A 58 5.21 -13.21 25.50
CA VAL A 58 4.75 -12.00 24.81
C VAL A 58 3.28 -11.75 25.17
N GLN A 59 3.00 -10.62 25.82
CA GLN A 59 1.65 -10.22 26.24
C GLN A 59 0.74 -9.98 25.04
N GLY A 60 -0.23 -10.87 24.87
CA GLY A 60 -1.39 -10.70 24.01
C GLY A 60 -1.09 -10.65 22.51
N GLU A 61 -1.91 -11.33 21.74
CA GLU A 61 -1.90 -11.20 20.29
C GLU A 61 -2.44 -9.81 19.90
N ARG A 62 -1.54 -8.94 19.41
CA ARG A 62 -1.93 -7.61 18.94
C ARG A 62 -2.64 -7.75 17.60
N GLN A 63 -3.93 -7.45 17.58
CA GLN A 63 -4.71 -7.39 16.35
C GLN A 63 -4.42 -6.09 15.57
N VAL A 64 -4.27 -6.23 14.26
CA VAL A 64 -4.06 -5.15 13.31
C VAL A 64 -5.18 -5.21 12.30
N MET A 65 -5.94 -4.11 12.19
CA MET A 65 -6.94 -3.93 11.15
C MET A 65 -6.33 -3.19 9.97
N LEU A 66 -6.33 -3.83 8.80
CA LEU A 66 -5.91 -3.25 7.54
C LEU A 66 -7.14 -2.85 6.72
N ARG A 67 -7.20 -1.58 6.30
CA ARG A 67 -8.17 -1.07 5.33
C ARG A 67 -7.41 -0.67 4.07
N VAL A 68 -7.68 -1.34 2.96
CA VAL A 68 -7.05 -1.07 1.67
C VAL A 68 -8.07 -0.45 0.74
N LYS A 69 -7.64 0.45 -0.14
CA LYS A 69 -8.45 1.00 -1.24
C LYS A 69 -7.68 0.84 -2.53
N ILE A 70 -8.25 0.09 -3.47
CA ILE A 70 -7.65 -0.20 -4.77
C ILE A 70 -8.38 0.63 -5.83
N VAL A 71 -7.63 1.43 -6.57
CA VAL A 71 -8.16 2.33 -7.60
C VAL A 71 -7.48 2.07 -8.95
N GLU A 72 -8.29 2.04 -10.01
CA GLU A 72 -7.84 2.04 -11.40
C GLU A 72 -7.94 3.46 -11.96
N ALA A 73 -6.88 3.91 -12.61
CA ALA A 73 -6.81 5.22 -13.26
C ALA A 73 -6.38 5.06 -14.71
N SER A 74 -7.20 5.57 -15.64
CA SER A 74 -6.88 5.54 -17.06
C SER A 74 -5.87 6.65 -17.40
N ARG A 75 -4.66 6.25 -17.83
CA ARG A 75 -3.62 7.18 -18.30
C ARG A 75 -4.02 7.95 -19.56
N ASN A 76 -4.94 7.44 -20.37
CA ASN A 76 -5.36 8.10 -21.61
C ASN A 76 -6.25 9.32 -21.32
N ALA A 77 -7.16 9.21 -20.33
CA ALA A 77 -7.94 10.35 -19.86
C ALA A 77 -7.06 11.47 -19.28
N LEU A 78 -5.93 11.11 -18.67
CA LEU A 78 -4.93 12.07 -18.18
C LEU A 78 -4.12 12.74 -19.31
N LYS A 79 -3.89 12.03 -20.44
CA LYS A 79 -3.11 12.53 -21.58
C LYS A 79 -3.93 13.39 -22.54
N ASP A 80 -5.22 13.11 -22.70
CA ASP A 80 -6.14 13.99 -23.47
C ASP A 80 -6.40 15.33 -22.76
N LEU A 81 -6.09 15.41 -21.46
CA LEU A 81 -6.02 16.67 -20.71
C LEU A 81 -4.74 17.48 -21.05
N GLY A 82 -3.76 16.85 -21.70
CA GLY A 82 -2.54 17.47 -22.23
C GLY A 82 -2.81 18.12 -23.58
N ILE A 83 -3.47 19.29 -23.57
CA ILE A 83 -3.71 20.10 -24.76
C ILE A 83 -2.36 20.51 -25.39
N GLU A 84 -2.04 19.97 -26.56
CA GLU A 84 -0.93 20.45 -27.39
C GLU A 84 -1.34 21.75 -28.12
N LEU A 85 -0.73 22.87 -27.74
CA LEU A 85 -0.84 24.15 -28.46
C LEU A 85 0.27 24.25 -29.52
N ASN A 86 0.02 23.72 -30.72
CA ASN A 86 0.85 23.99 -31.89
C ASN A 86 0.38 25.29 -32.58
N SER A 87 1.25 26.31 -32.61
CA SER A 87 1.05 27.53 -33.40
C SER A 87 1.85 27.40 -34.72
N PRO A 88 1.26 26.94 -35.83
CA PRO A 88 1.94 26.97 -37.11
C PRO A 88 2.01 28.44 -37.54
N THR A 89 3.22 28.95 -37.71
CA THR A 89 3.46 30.14 -38.51
C THR A 89 2.82 29.96 -39.89
N GLY A 90 1.65 30.55 -40.10
CA GLY A 90 0.90 30.47 -41.35
C GLY A 90 -0.13 31.60 -41.42
N ALA A 91 0.03 32.48 -42.41
CA ALA A 91 -0.79 33.67 -42.61
C ALA A 91 -2.28 33.32 -42.80
N GLY A 92 -3.13 33.72 -41.85
CA GLY A 92 -4.57 33.52 -41.87
C GLY A 92 -5.23 34.08 -40.60
N ALA A 93 -6.53 34.30 -40.61
CA ALA A 93 -7.34 35.09 -39.66
C ALA A 93 -7.44 34.57 -38.20
N GLY A 94 -6.37 33.99 -37.64
CA GLY A 94 -6.28 33.45 -36.27
C GLY A 94 -5.28 34.16 -35.34
N LYS A 95 -4.77 35.35 -35.72
CA LYS A 95 -3.64 36.01 -35.04
C LYS A 95 -3.90 36.48 -33.58
N ASN A 96 -5.15 36.48 -33.10
CA ASN A 96 -5.53 37.08 -31.81
C ASN A 96 -6.26 36.13 -30.84
N LEU A 97 -6.18 34.81 -31.06
CA LEU A 97 -6.78 33.83 -30.17
C LEU A 97 -5.68 33.13 -29.36
N THR A 98 -5.64 33.38 -28.06
CA THR A 98 -4.73 32.69 -27.13
C THR A 98 -5.57 31.95 -26.09
N ALA A 99 -5.41 30.62 -26.05
CA ALA A 99 -6.02 29.77 -25.04
C ALA A 99 -4.95 29.37 -24.03
N THR A 100 -5.19 29.61 -22.75
CA THR A 100 -4.30 29.20 -21.66
C THR A 100 -5.10 28.39 -20.65
N PHE A 101 -4.64 27.17 -20.40
CA PHE A 101 -5.21 26.26 -19.41
C PHE A 101 -4.16 26.03 -18.33
N LEU A 102 -4.46 26.40 -17.09
CA LEU A 102 -3.62 26.09 -15.93
C LEU A 102 -4.20 24.84 -15.26
N THR A 103 -3.52 23.70 -15.43
CA THR A 103 -3.81 22.49 -14.67
C THR A 103 -2.98 22.51 -13.39
N SER A 104 -3.61 22.84 -12.26
CA SER A 104 -2.94 22.68 -10.96
C SER A 104 -2.89 21.19 -10.63
N ALA A 105 -1.71 20.57 -10.74
CA ALA A 105 -1.45 19.21 -10.28
C ALA A 105 -1.42 19.10 -8.74
N ALA A 106 -2.42 19.67 -8.06
CA ALA A 106 -2.55 19.58 -6.61
C ALA A 106 -3.41 18.36 -6.25
N LEU A 107 -2.78 17.19 -6.13
CA LEU A 107 -3.37 15.97 -5.55
C LEU A 107 -3.51 16.09 -4.02
N GLY A 108 -4.10 17.19 -3.54
CA GLY A 108 -4.38 17.43 -2.13
C GLY A 108 -5.81 17.02 -1.80
N LEU A 109 -5.98 15.90 -1.08
CA LEU A 109 -7.24 15.25 -0.73
C LEU A 109 -8.18 16.03 0.22
N THR A 110 -8.06 17.36 0.33
CA THR A 110 -8.67 18.15 1.42
C THR A 110 -9.51 19.35 0.98
N SER A 111 -9.84 19.49 -0.31
CA SER A 111 -10.84 20.47 -0.78
C SER A 111 -11.45 20.03 -2.10
N PRO A 112 -12.65 20.53 -2.49
CA PRO A 112 -13.21 20.29 -3.81
C PRO A 112 -12.24 20.88 -4.85
N THR A 113 -11.41 20.02 -5.43
CA THR A 113 -10.38 20.38 -6.40
C THR A 113 -11.06 20.75 -7.70
N GLN A 114 -11.15 22.06 -7.99
CA GLN A 114 -11.48 22.53 -9.34
C GLN A 114 -10.34 22.10 -10.27
N LEU A 115 -10.62 21.14 -11.16
CA LEU A 115 -9.64 20.41 -11.97
C LEU A 115 -9.00 21.21 -13.13
N GLY A 116 -9.07 22.54 -13.09
CA GLY A 116 -8.46 23.43 -14.07
C GLY A 116 -9.35 24.61 -14.42
N THR A 117 -8.73 25.79 -14.53
CA THR A 117 -9.37 27.00 -15.07
C THR A 117 -8.86 27.24 -16.48
N GLY A 118 -9.76 27.23 -17.46
CA GLY A 118 -9.46 27.59 -18.85
C GLY A 118 -9.88 29.01 -19.15
N GLN A 119 -8.96 29.83 -19.66
CA GLN A 119 -9.23 31.21 -20.08
C GLN A 119 -8.99 31.34 -21.60
N LEU A 120 -10.03 31.79 -22.31
CA LEU A 120 -9.96 32.14 -23.72
C LEU A 120 -9.83 33.66 -23.84
N ASN A 121 -8.70 34.15 -24.33
CA ASN A 121 -8.48 35.57 -24.58
C ASN A 121 -8.59 35.85 -26.07
N TYR A 122 -9.62 36.62 -26.43
CA TYR A 122 -9.78 37.19 -27.76
C TYR A 122 -9.49 38.69 -27.68
N ASN A 123 -8.41 39.13 -28.33
CA ASN A 123 -7.99 40.54 -28.29
C ASN A 123 -8.31 41.21 -29.63
N SER A 124 -9.60 41.47 -29.87
CA SER A 124 -10.02 42.47 -30.86
C SER A 124 -10.53 43.67 -30.06
N GLY A 125 -9.89 44.83 -30.21
CA GLY A 125 -9.97 45.99 -29.32
C GLY A 125 -11.33 46.70 -29.17
N ASP A 126 -12.47 46.01 -29.25
CA ASP A 126 -13.81 46.56 -29.00
C ASP A 126 -14.81 45.57 -28.36
N LEU A 127 -14.49 44.28 -28.27
CA LEU A 127 -15.32 43.29 -27.56
C LEU A 127 -14.52 42.70 -26.40
N GLY A 128 -14.93 43.03 -25.17
CA GLY A 128 -14.34 42.48 -23.94
C GLY A 128 -14.40 40.95 -23.89
N ALA A 129 -13.44 40.34 -23.17
CA ALA A 129 -13.19 38.90 -23.13
C ALA A 129 -14.46 38.04 -22.97
N LEU A 130 -14.74 37.20 -23.96
CA LEU A 130 -15.87 36.28 -23.94
C LEU A 130 -15.50 35.00 -23.16
N SER A 131 -15.95 34.94 -21.90
CA SER A 131 -15.64 33.85 -20.97
C SER A 131 -16.63 32.69 -21.11
N LEU A 132 -16.45 31.82 -22.11
CA LEU A 132 -17.24 30.58 -22.28
C LEU A 132 -16.59 29.43 -21.50
N ILE A 133 -16.95 29.29 -20.22
CA ILE A 133 -16.38 28.28 -19.31
C ILE A 133 -17.39 27.14 -19.06
N THR A 134 -16.85 25.94 -18.83
CA THR A 134 -17.32 24.97 -17.83
C THR A 134 -18.68 24.31 -18.02
N ARG A 135 -18.78 23.33 -18.92
CA ARG A 135 -19.82 22.28 -18.79
C ARG A 135 -19.55 20.94 -19.51
N ALA A 136 -18.39 20.79 -20.16
CA ALA A 136 -18.05 19.57 -20.90
C ALA A 136 -17.07 18.62 -20.16
N LEU A 137 -16.64 18.96 -18.93
CA LEU A 137 -15.57 18.28 -18.20
C LEU A 137 -16.05 17.34 -17.06
N GLU A 138 -17.37 17.13 -16.93
CA GLU A 138 -17.96 16.44 -15.77
C GLU A 138 -18.17 14.92 -15.97
N THR A 139 -17.91 14.37 -17.18
CA THR A 139 -18.35 13.00 -17.54
C THR A 139 -17.23 11.95 -17.62
N GLU A 140 -15.97 12.27 -17.38
CA GLU A 140 -14.91 11.27 -17.56
C GLU A 140 -14.66 10.51 -16.26
N GLY A 141 -15.03 9.22 -16.24
CA GLY A 141 -14.78 8.24 -15.18
C GLY A 141 -13.28 7.96 -14.97
N ILE A 142 -12.54 8.98 -14.56
CA ILE A 142 -11.07 9.01 -14.46
C ILE A 142 -10.57 8.06 -13.37
N LEU A 143 -11.39 7.77 -12.36
CA LEU A 143 -11.06 6.87 -11.24
C LEU A 143 -12.17 5.84 -11.04
N ASN A 144 -11.83 4.58 -11.19
CA ASN A 144 -12.70 3.47 -10.83
C ASN A 144 -12.17 2.80 -9.55
N THR A 145 -13.00 2.64 -8.52
CA THR A 145 -12.59 1.91 -7.30
C THR A 145 -12.87 0.43 -7.51
N LEU A 146 -11.83 -0.40 -7.49
CA LEU A 146 -11.95 -1.83 -7.78
C LEU A 146 -12.33 -2.64 -6.54
N ALA A 147 -11.77 -2.32 -5.39
CA ALA A 147 -12.09 -2.98 -4.12
C ALA A 147 -11.64 -2.16 -2.91
N GLU A 148 -12.38 -2.28 -1.80
CA GLU A 148 -12.03 -1.72 -0.49
C GLU A 148 -12.04 -2.80 0.61
N PRO A 149 -11.07 -3.73 0.63
CA PRO A 149 -11.07 -4.81 1.61
C PRO A 149 -10.64 -4.31 2.99
N ASN A 150 -11.31 -4.86 4.00
CA ASN A 150 -11.10 -4.61 5.41
C ASN A 150 -10.82 -5.95 6.11
N LEU A 151 -9.58 -6.13 6.57
CA LEU A 151 -9.12 -7.36 7.19
C LEU A 151 -8.52 -7.11 8.56
N THR A 152 -8.67 -8.09 9.44
CA THR A 152 -8.03 -8.10 10.74
C THR A 152 -7.10 -9.30 10.81
N SER A 153 -5.85 -9.09 11.24
CA SER A 153 -4.90 -10.17 11.49
C SER A 153 -4.14 -9.94 12.79
N ILE A 154 -3.50 -10.99 13.28
CA ILE A 154 -2.61 -10.89 14.42
C ILE A 154 -1.23 -10.44 13.95
N SER A 155 -0.54 -9.64 14.77
CA SER A 155 0.84 -9.21 14.54
C SER A 155 1.78 -10.41 14.42
N GLY A 156 2.41 -10.56 13.26
CA GLY A 156 3.36 -11.63 12.94
C GLY A 156 2.76 -12.74 12.09
N GLU A 157 1.44 -12.80 11.96
CA GLU A 157 0.70 -13.81 11.21
C GLU A 157 0.32 -13.31 9.81
N GLN A 158 0.31 -14.22 8.85
CA GLN A 158 -0.12 -13.92 7.49
C GLN A 158 -1.64 -14.02 7.38
N ALA A 159 -2.26 -13.02 6.77
CA ALA A 159 -3.67 -13.02 6.41
C ALA A 159 -3.84 -12.76 4.91
N GLY A 160 -4.89 -13.35 4.34
CA GLY A 160 -5.21 -13.27 2.91
C GLY A 160 -6.66 -12.87 2.68
N PHE A 161 -6.89 -12.15 1.59
CA PHE A 161 -8.21 -11.82 1.05
C PHE A 161 -8.21 -12.14 -0.44
N LEU A 162 -9.26 -12.82 -0.88
CA LEU A 162 -9.53 -13.04 -2.28
C LEU A 162 -10.99 -12.65 -2.54
N ALA A 163 -11.20 -11.72 -3.46
CA ALA A 163 -12.53 -11.38 -3.96
C ALA A 163 -12.53 -11.42 -5.47
N GLY A 164 -13.36 -12.29 -6.02
CA GLY A 164 -13.44 -12.52 -7.47
C GLY A 164 -14.11 -13.85 -7.78
N GLY A 165 -13.66 -14.51 -8.84
CA GLY A 165 -14.20 -15.79 -9.30
C GLY A 165 -13.12 -16.63 -9.97
N GLU A 166 -13.54 -17.72 -10.60
CA GLU A 166 -12.67 -18.59 -11.38
C GLU A 166 -13.12 -18.59 -12.84
N PHE A 167 -12.17 -18.50 -13.77
CA PHE A 167 -12.43 -18.60 -15.19
C PHE A 167 -11.91 -19.95 -15.72
N PRO A 168 -12.77 -20.79 -16.33
CA PRO A 168 -12.34 -22.06 -16.90
C PRO A 168 -11.57 -21.82 -18.20
N ILE A 169 -10.34 -22.31 -18.26
CA ILE A 169 -9.50 -22.28 -19.46
C ILE A 169 -9.37 -23.72 -19.98
N PRO A 170 -9.71 -24.00 -21.25
CA PRO A 170 -9.51 -25.33 -21.81
C PRO A 170 -8.02 -25.60 -21.96
N THR A 171 -7.52 -26.67 -21.31
CA THR A 171 -6.09 -27.02 -21.31
C THR A 171 -5.75 -28.20 -22.20
N GLY A 172 -6.75 -28.99 -22.61
CA GLY A 172 -6.55 -30.10 -23.51
C GLY A 172 -7.78 -30.99 -23.63
N LEU A 173 -7.54 -32.18 -24.19
CA LEU A 173 -8.52 -33.25 -24.31
C LEU A 173 -8.05 -34.44 -23.47
N ASP A 174 -8.97 -35.12 -22.80
CA ASP A 174 -8.68 -36.40 -22.14
C ASP A 174 -8.56 -37.54 -23.17
N GLN A 175 -8.24 -38.75 -22.70
CA GLN A 175 -8.12 -39.95 -23.54
C GLN A 175 -9.45 -40.34 -24.25
N ASN A 176 -10.56 -39.76 -23.81
CA ASN A 176 -11.90 -40.02 -24.31
C ASN A 176 -12.40 -38.90 -25.24
N GLY A 177 -11.59 -37.86 -25.48
CA GLY A 177 -11.93 -36.72 -26.35
C GLY A 177 -12.75 -35.63 -25.65
N ASN A 178 -12.86 -35.64 -24.33
CA ASN A 178 -13.57 -34.62 -23.56
C ASN A 178 -12.63 -33.43 -23.29
N ILE A 179 -13.17 -32.20 -23.33
CA ILE A 179 -12.41 -30.99 -23.01
C ILE A 179 -12.11 -30.95 -21.51
N VAL A 180 -10.83 -30.82 -21.15
CA VAL A 180 -10.36 -30.62 -19.79
C VAL A 180 -10.25 -29.12 -19.52
N TYR A 181 -10.82 -28.68 -18.40
CA TYR A 181 -10.78 -27.29 -17.96
C TYR A 181 -9.84 -27.13 -16.76
N GLU A 182 -8.98 -26.11 -16.80
CA GLU A 182 -8.24 -25.60 -15.65
C GLU A 182 -8.89 -24.28 -15.22
N PHE A 183 -9.24 -24.18 -13.94
CA PHE A 183 -9.86 -22.99 -13.38
C PHE A 183 -8.78 -22.04 -12.87
N LYS A 184 -8.68 -20.85 -13.48
CA LYS A 184 -7.78 -19.80 -13.00
C LYS A 184 -8.55 -18.73 -12.23
N PRO A 185 -8.14 -18.37 -11.00
CA PRO A 185 -8.79 -17.32 -10.24
C PRO A 185 -8.53 -15.95 -10.87
N PHE A 186 -9.54 -15.09 -10.85
CA PHE A 186 -9.43 -13.67 -11.21
C PHE A 186 -10.11 -12.82 -10.14
N GLY A 187 -9.80 -11.52 -10.11
CA GLY A 187 -10.29 -10.57 -9.14
C GLY A 187 -9.15 -9.93 -8.35
N VAL A 188 -9.43 -9.57 -7.09
CA VAL A 188 -8.48 -8.95 -6.18
C VAL A 188 -7.97 -9.99 -5.19
N SER A 189 -6.66 -10.21 -5.19
CA SER A 189 -5.96 -11.02 -4.19
C SER A 189 -5.03 -10.13 -3.37
N LEU A 190 -5.11 -10.24 -2.06
CA LEU A 190 -4.38 -9.43 -1.11
C LEU A 190 -3.83 -10.32 0.00
N ASN A 191 -2.51 -10.46 0.06
CA ASN A 191 -1.83 -11.14 1.15
C ASN A 191 -1.02 -10.13 1.95
N PHE A 192 -1.14 -10.15 3.26
CA PHE A 192 -0.39 -9.26 4.12
C PHE A 192 0.05 -9.91 5.42
N ARG A 193 1.17 -9.42 5.96
CA ARG A 193 1.72 -9.85 7.24
C ARG A 193 2.19 -8.61 8.01
N PRO A 194 1.41 -8.14 9.00
CA PRO A 194 1.79 -6.98 9.80
C PRO A 194 2.64 -7.43 10.99
N VAL A 195 3.60 -6.61 11.41
CA VAL A 195 4.40 -6.79 12.63
C VAL A 195 4.42 -5.47 13.39
N VAL A 196 3.84 -5.45 14.59
CA VAL A 196 3.81 -4.25 15.43
C VAL A 196 5.18 -4.09 16.10
N MET A 197 5.94 -3.08 15.69
CA MET A 197 7.25 -2.78 16.26
C MET A 197 7.13 -1.93 17.54
N SER A 198 6.22 -0.96 17.54
CA SER A 198 5.92 -0.07 18.67
C SER A 198 4.48 0.44 18.58
N ARG A 199 4.03 1.23 19.56
CA ARG A 199 2.66 1.78 19.61
C ARG A 199 2.25 2.50 18.31
N ASP A 200 3.19 3.21 17.69
CA ASP A 200 2.94 4.01 16.47
C ASP A 200 3.66 3.49 15.22
N ARG A 201 4.20 2.27 15.24
CA ARG A 201 4.97 1.73 14.10
C ARG A 201 4.61 0.27 13.82
N ILE A 202 4.20 0.03 12.58
CA ILE A 202 3.89 -1.30 12.03
C ILE A 202 4.79 -1.52 10.82
N SER A 203 5.50 -2.65 10.80
CA SER A 203 6.13 -3.16 9.59
C SER A 203 5.12 -4.03 8.86
N LEU A 204 4.95 -3.83 7.56
CA LEU A 204 3.94 -4.54 6.76
C LEU A 204 4.61 -5.15 5.53
N GLN A 205 4.46 -6.46 5.38
CA GLN A 205 4.70 -7.13 4.10
C GLN A 205 3.37 -7.24 3.37
N LEU A 206 3.33 -6.79 2.11
CA LEU A 206 2.11 -6.69 1.32
C LEU A 206 2.34 -7.24 -0.10
N ASN A 207 1.51 -8.18 -0.50
CA ASN A 207 1.48 -8.73 -1.85
C ASN A 207 0.05 -8.57 -2.38
N THR A 208 -0.13 -7.67 -3.35
CA THR A 208 -1.42 -7.37 -3.98
C THR A 208 -1.41 -7.80 -5.43
N GLU A 209 -2.45 -8.49 -5.87
CA GLU A 209 -2.67 -8.86 -7.27
C GLU A 209 -4.09 -8.46 -7.68
N VAL A 210 -4.20 -7.93 -8.90
CA VAL A 210 -5.47 -7.50 -9.48
C VAL A 210 -5.54 -8.10 -10.88
N SER A 211 -6.53 -8.94 -11.11
CA SER A 211 -6.74 -9.68 -12.36
C SER A 211 -8.18 -9.46 -12.83
N THR A 212 -8.34 -9.09 -14.10
CA THR A 212 -9.64 -8.85 -14.73
C THR A 212 -9.84 -9.78 -15.91
N THR A 213 -11.07 -10.21 -16.17
CA THR A 213 -11.40 -10.97 -17.38
C THR A 213 -11.49 -10.01 -18.57
N SER A 214 -10.59 -10.14 -19.55
CA SER A 214 -10.71 -9.44 -20.82
C SER A 214 -11.62 -10.24 -21.75
N PHE A 215 -12.76 -9.66 -22.13
CA PHE A 215 -13.54 -10.12 -23.28
C PHE A 215 -13.16 -9.21 -24.45
N ASP A 216 -12.36 -9.71 -25.38
CA ASP A 216 -12.12 -9.08 -26.68
C ASP A 216 -12.73 -9.98 -27.76
#